data_AF-A0A2S7Q3W3-F1
#
_entry.id   AF-A0A2S7Q3W3-F1
#
_cell.length_a   1.000
_cell.length_b   1.000
_cell.length_c   1.000
_cell.angle_alpha   90.00
_cell.angle_beta   90.00
_cell.angle_gamma   90.00
#
_symmetry.space_group_name_H-M   'P 1'
#
loop_
_entity.id
_entity.type
_entity.pdbx_description
1 polymer ?
#
loop_
_entity_poly.entity_id
_entity_poly.type
_entity_poly.pdbx_seq_one_letter_code
_entity_poly.pdbx_strand_id
1 'polypeptide(L)'
;MDPLKIRYSYLKSYLYLLGYTNTNKYICGAKETSEYLLLSYSHFSLARSKLKDKLATNYLSLLFLLNTTPGIEASIAYLSETKICTRKYHLARELVED
;
A
#
# COMPACT_ATOMS: atom_id res chain seq x y z
N MET A 1 8.39 7.93 -10.36
CA MET A 1 7.83 7.55 -9.04
C MET A 1 6.35 7.82 -9.17
N ASP A 2 5.53 6.77 -9.27
CA ASP A 2 4.10 6.95 -9.48
C ASP A 2 3.46 7.46 -8.18
N PRO A 3 2.93 8.69 -8.15
CA PRO A 3 2.40 9.28 -6.93
C PRO A 3 1.08 8.60 -6.56
N LEU A 4 1.13 7.56 -5.73
CA LEU A 4 -0.08 6.96 -5.19
C LEU A 4 -0.57 7.77 -3.99
N LYS A 5 -1.66 8.53 -4.18
CA LYS A 5 -2.41 9.15 -3.10
C LYS A 5 -3.42 8.15 -2.55
N ILE A 6 -3.25 7.77 -1.30
CA ILE A 6 -4.12 6.83 -0.59
C ILE A 6 -5.04 7.65 0.32
N ARG A 7 -6.20 8.08 -0.23
CA ARG A 7 -7.27 8.86 0.43
C ARG A 7 -6.79 10.02 1.33
N TYR A 8 -6.35 9.72 2.55
CA TYR A 8 -5.93 10.68 3.58
C TYR A 8 -4.44 11.05 3.55
N SER A 9 -3.59 10.30 2.85
CA SER A 9 -2.16 10.66 2.73
C SER A 9 -1.56 10.26 1.39
N TYR A 10 -0.36 10.76 1.13
CA TYR A 10 0.54 10.20 0.13
C TYR A 10 1.43 9.14 0.78
N LEU A 11 2.02 8.26 -0.04
CA LEU A 11 3.09 7.37 0.41
C LEU A 11 4.29 8.17 0.95
N LYS A 12 4.95 7.70 2.02
CA LYS A 12 6.13 8.38 2.58
C LYS A 12 7.24 8.61 1.56
N SER A 13 7.41 7.73 0.57
CA SER A 13 8.40 7.97 -0.49
C SER A 13 8.14 9.24 -1.30
N TYR A 14 6.87 9.57 -1.52
CA TYR A 14 6.47 10.78 -2.21
C TYR A 14 6.61 12.01 -1.31
N LEU A 15 6.19 11.89 -0.04
CA LEU A 15 6.36 12.96 0.95
C LEU A 15 7.84 13.30 1.19
N TYR A 16 8.72 12.30 1.22
CA TYR A 16 10.17 12.47 1.38
C TYR A 16 10.78 13.22 0.19
N LEU A 17 10.35 12.88 -1.04
CA LEU A 17 10.78 13.59 -2.25
C LEU A 17 10.42 15.09 -2.19
N LEU A 18 9.28 15.42 -1.57
CA LEU A 18 8.80 16.79 -1.40
C LEU A 18 9.37 17.48 -0.14
N GLY A 19 10.18 16.80 0.67
CA GLY A 19 10.73 17.35 1.91
C GLY A 19 9.73 17.45 3.07
N TYR A 20 8.56 16.80 2.98
CA TYR A 20 7.54 16.81 4.05
C TYR A 20 7.77 15.77 5.15
N THR A 21 8.72 14.85 4.97
CA THR A 21 9.12 13.87 5.98
C THR A 21 10.61 13.56 5.87
N ASN A 22 11.23 13.24 7.01
CA ASN A 22 12.65 12.91 7.09
C ASN A 22 12.93 11.44 6.72
N THR A 23 11.90 10.61 6.50
CA THR A 23 12.05 9.20 6.16
C THR A 23 11.10 8.76 5.05
N ASN A 24 11.62 7.97 4.11
CA ASN A 24 10.83 7.31 3.07
C ASN A 24 10.52 5.83 3.39
N LYS A 25 10.81 5.38 4.62
CA LYS A 25 10.71 3.99 5.04
C LYS A 25 9.46 3.75 5.89
N TYR A 26 8.93 2.53 5.83
CA TYR A 26 8.00 1.97 6.81
C TYR A 26 8.71 1.65 8.13
N ILE A 27 7.93 1.32 9.17
CA ILE A 27 8.39 0.82 10.47
C ILE A 27 9.33 -0.39 10.31
N CYS A 28 9.07 -1.24 9.31
CA CYS A 28 9.92 -2.39 8.98
C CYS A 28 11.25 -2.02 8.27
N GLY A 29 11.57 -0.74 8.10
CA GLY A 29 12.80 -0.25 7.47
C GLY A 29 12.81 -0.30 5.93
N ALA A 30 11.82 -0.92 5.30
CA ALA A 30 11.68 -0.97 3.84
C ALA A 30 11.10 0.34 3.29
N LYS A 31 11.51 0.73 2.08
CA LYS A 31 11.00 1.94 1.42
C LYS A 31 9.49 1.80 1.15
N GLU A 32 8.71 2.79 1.58
CA GLU A 32 7.26 2.82 1.37
C GLU A 32 6.93 3.23 -0.07
N THR A 33 6.84 2.25 -0.96
CA THR A 33 6.39 2.42 -2.34
C THR A 33 5.02 1.75 -2.57
N SER A 34 4.34 2.09 -3.67
CA SER A 34 3.08 1.45 -4.08
C SER A 34 3.27 -0.05 -4.31
N GLU A 35 4.37 -0.40 -4.98
CA GLU A 35 4.80 -1.78 -5.20
C GLU A 35 5.02 -2.52 -3.89
N TYR A 36 5.76 -1.93 -2.94
CA TYR A 36 6.01 -2.55 -1.65
C TYR A 36 4.69 -2.78 -0.88
N LEU A 37 3.81 -1.79 -0.84
CA LEU A 37 2.51 -1.87 -0.16
C LEU A 37 1.61 -2.98 -0.73
N LEU A 38 1.52 -3.08 -2.06
CA LEU A 38 0.62 -4.00 -2.74
C LEU A 38 1.20 -5.42 -2.87
N LEU A 39 2.52 -5.56 -3.02
CA LEU A 39 3.14 -6.85 -3.37
C LEU A 39 3.94 -7.46 -2.22
N SER A 40 4.58 -6.65 -1.37
CA SER A 40 5.67 -7.13 -0.51
C SER A 40 5.47 -6.88 0.99
N TYR A 41 4.53 -6.02 1.39
CA TYR A 41 4.35 -5.66 2.79
C TYR A 41 3.81 -6.85 3.60
N SER A 42 4.64 -7.36 4.52
CA SER A 42 4.41 -8.60 5.28
C SER A 42 3.14 -8.54 6.13
N HIS A 43 2.83 -7.36 6.67
CA HIS A 43 1.68 -7.11 7.55
C HIS A 43 0.33 -7.41 6.89
N PHE A 44 0.27 -7.40 5.56
CA PHE A 44 -0.94 -7.69 4.78
C PHE A 44 -0.85 -8.98 3.96
N SER A 45 0.04 -9.89 4.33
CA SER A 45 0.19 -11.21 3.67
C SER A 45 -1.13 -11.96 3.55
N LEU A 46 -1.93 -12.02 4.62
CA LEU A 46 -3.25 -12.67 4.61
C LEU A 46 -4.22 -12.02 3.62
N ALA A 47 -4.34 -10.69 3.66
CA ALA A 47 -5.21 -9.95 2.75
C ALA A 47 -4.74 -10.11 1.28
N ARG A 48 -3.43 -10.21 1.05
CA ARG A 48 -2.85 -10.44 -0.26
C ARG A 48 -3.06 -11.87 -0.76
N SER A 49 -3.11 -12.87 0.13
CA SER A 49 -3.52 -14.22 -0.25
C SER A 49 -4.96 -14.24 -0.75
N LYS A 50 -5.89 -13.63 0.00
CA LYS A 50 -7.30 -13.50 -0.43
C LYS A 50 -7.43 -12.76 -1.78
N LEU A 51 -6.58 -11.75 -2.00
CA LEU A 51 -6.50 -11.02 -3.26
C LEU A 51 -6.10 -11.93 -4.43
N LYS A 52 -5.09 -12.78 -4.24
CA LYS A 52 -4.65 -13.77 -5.24
C LYS A 52 -5.74 -14.79 -5.55
N ASP A 53 -6.41 -15.29 -4.52
CA ASP A 53 -7.51 -16.25 -4.66
C ASP A 53 -8.65 -15.65 -5.47
N LYS A 54 -9.03 -14.39 -5.19
CA LYS A 54 -10.07 -13.66 -5.93
C LYS A 54 -9.72 -13.45 -7.40
N LEU A 55 -8.45 -13.24 -7.70
CA LEU A 55 -7.94 -13.00 -9.06
C LEU A 55 -7.58 -14.30 -9.80
N ALA A 56 -7.72 -15.47 -9.15
CA ALA A 56 -7.30 -16.77 -9.67
C ALA A 56 -5.86 -16.75 -10.24
N THR A 57 -4.94 -16.03 -9.59
CA THR A 57 -3.56 -15.86 -10.05
C THR A 57 -2.56 -16.06 -8.92
N ASN A 58 -1.44 -16.73 -9.24
CA ASN A 58 -0.32 -16.87 -8.31
C ASN A 58 0.64 -15.68 -8.34
N TYR A 59 0.60 -14.91 -9.43
CA TYR A 59 1.51 -13.79 -9.69
C TYR A 59 0.75 -12.47 -9.68
N LEU A 60 1.19 -11.56 -8.81
CA LEU A 60 0.71 -10.19 -8.76
C LEU A 60 1.80 -9.27 -9.29
N SER A 61 1.45 -8.43 -10.25
CA SER A 61 2.30 -7.32 -10.68
C SER A 61 1.55 -6.00 -10.47
N LEU A 62 2.31 -4.93 -10.23
CA LEU A 62 1.72 -3.60 -10.08
C LEU A 62 0.93 -3.20 -11.34
N LEU A 63 1.46 -3.53 -12.52
CA LEU A 63 0.81 -3.29 -13.81
C LEU A 63 -0.55 -3.98 -13.89
N PHE A 64 -0.62 -5.26 -13.51
CA PHE A 64 -1.87 -6.02 -13.52
C PHE A 64 -2.89 -5.43 -12.55
N LEU A 65 -2.46 -5.12 -11.32
CA LEU A 65 -3.31 -4.59 -10.27
C LEU A 65 -3.88 -3.19 -10.57
N LEU A 66 -3.15 -2.35 -11.29
CA LEU A 66 -3.55 -0.95 -11.52
C LEU A 66 -4.09 -0.67 -12.93
N ASN A 67 -3.81 -1.52 -13.92
CA ASN A 67 -4.17 -1.25 -15.33
C ASN A 67 -5.19 -2.21 -15.93
N THR A 68 -5.69 -3.17 -15.16
CA THR A 68 -6.76 -4.08 -15.61
C THR A 68 -7.99 -3.90 -14.74
N THR A 69 -9.20 -3.96 -15.33
CA THR A 69 -10.45 -3.83 -14.57
C THR A 69 -10.55 -4.81 -13.39
N PRO A 70 -10.28 -6.12 -13.58
CA PRO A 70 -10.31 -7.06 -12.46
C PRO A 70 -9.25 -6.74 -11.39
N GLY A 71 -8.04 -6.35 -11.82
CA GLY A 71 -6.97 -5.93 -10.91
C GLY A 71 -7.33 -4.70 -10.09
N ILE A 72 -7.95 -3.70 -10.70
CA ILE A 72 -8.36 -2.44 -10.05
C ILE A 72 -9.44 -2.74 -9.00
N GLU A 73 -10.49 -3.48 -9.35
CA GLU A 73 -11.56 -3.85 -8.43
C GLU A 73 -11.03 -4.65 -7.24
N ALA A 74 -10.14 -5.60 -7.50
CA ALA A 74 -9.53 -6.41 -6.48
C ALA A 74 -8.58 -5.58 -5.59
N SER A 75 -7.83 -4.65 -6.17
CA SER A 75 -6.97 -3.70 -5.43
C SER A 75 -7.79 -2.79 -4.51
N ILE A 76 -8.93 -2.27 -4.98
CA ILE A 76 -9.85 -1.46 -4.15
C ILE A 76 -10.38 -2.29 -2.97
N ALA A 77 -10.75 -3.55 -3.21
CA ALA A 77 -11.19 -4.45 -2.15
C ALA A 77 -10.06 -4.74 -1.14
N TYR A 78 -8.85 -5.02 -1.60
CA TYR A 78 -7.66 -5.22 -0.75
C TYR A 78 -7.34 -3.99 0.11
N LEU A 79 -7.36 -2.80 -0.49
CA LEU A 79 -7.13 -1.54 0.22
C LEU A 79 -8.20 -1.24 1.26
N SER A 80 -9.45 -1.65 0.99
CA SER A 80 -10.56 -1.55 1.93
C SER A 80 -10.40 -2.52 3.11
N GLU A 81 -10.04 -3.78 2.83
CA GLU A 81 -9.84 -4.84 3.84
C GLU A 81 -8.68 -4.50 4.79
N THR A 82 -7.55 -4.05 4.24
CA THR A 82 -6.35 -3.71 5.01
C THR A 82 -6.52 -2.42 5.83
N LYS A 83 -7.55 -1.62 5.54
CA LYS A 83 -7.83 -0.33 6.17
C LYS A 83 -6.65 0.65 6.09
N ILE A 84 -5.67 0.41 5.21
CA ILE A 84 -4.51 1.29 5.03
C ILE A 84 -4.94 2.68 4.56
N CYS A 85 -6.06 2.77 3.83
CA CYS A 85 -6.66 4.01 3.39
C CYS A 85 -7.50 4.72 4.45
N THR A 86 -7.52 4.25 5.71
CA THR A 86 -8.32 4.87 6.77
C THR A 86 -7.49 5.87 7.56
N ARG A 87 -8.12 6.99 7.95
CA ARG A 87 -7.49 7.98 8.82
C ARG A 87 -6.94 7.36 10.12
N LYS A 88 -7.67 6.38 10.67
CA LYS A 88 -7.25 5.64 11.88
C LYS A 88 -5.89 4.95 11.69
N TYR A 89 -5.64 4.34 10.54
CA TYR A 89 -4.36 3.67 10.26
C TYR A 89 -3.21 4.68 10.18
N HIS A 90 -3.41 5.81 9.50
CA HIS A 90 -2.40 6.85 9.40
C HIS A 90 -2.06 7.48 10.76
N LEU A 91 -3.08 7.81 11.56
CA LEU A 91 -2.86 8.34 12.92
C LEU A 91 -2.16 7.34 13.83
N ALA A 92 -2.55 6.06 13.79
CA ALA A 92 -1.90 5.03 14.60
C ALA A 92 -0.43 4.81 14.19
N ARG A 93 -0.10 4.95 12.91
CA ARG A 93 1.28 4.89 12.43
C ARG A 93 2.14 6.04 12.97
N GLU A 94 1.62 7.25 12.97
CA GLU A 94 2.35 8.43 13.47
C GLU A 94 2.65 8.31 14.97
N LEU A 95 1.74 7.71 15.75
CA LEU A 95 1.90 7.50 17.19
C LEU A 95 2.88 6.36 17.57
N VAL A 96 3.32 5.55 16.61
CA VAL A 96 4.27 4.42 16.85
C VAL A 96 5.72 4.84 16.57
N GLU A 97 5.95 6.02 15.99
CA GLU A 97 7.31 6.53 15.69
C GLU A 97 7.95 7.35 16.84
N ASP A 98 7.52 7.14 18.09
CA ASP A 98 8.14 7.69 19.31
C ASP A 98 9.13 6.72 19.96
#